data_AF-A0A6A4GTT0-F1
#
_entry.id   AF-A0A6A4GTT0-F1
#
_cell.length_a   1.000
_cell.length_b   1.000
_cell.length_c   1.000
_cell.angle_alpha   90.00
_cell.angle_beta   90.00
_cell.angle_gamma   90.00
#
_symmetry.space_group_name_H-M   'P 1'
#
loop_
_entity.id
_entity.type
_entity.pdbx_description
1 polymer ?
#
loop_
_entity_poly.entity_id
_entity_poly.type
_entity_poly.pdbx_seq_one_letter_code
_entity_poly.pdbx_strand_id
1 'polypeptide(L)'
;MRKHIANALKLRSKSIHNAIDSYNTAVAALLPPCQYISWEQVLDFSYLSEFDILWDTREDFREQPWATQKNCMLMQEFFKLIHAENELPRLHQEIKRLFMYMAMEVEQLKGFARRAYAEDPALALQIELHWQEHGCFNDLHRRRLLSIKHLESFHFANNKHFSIGTPVHKE
;
A
#
# COMPACT_ATOMS: atom_id res chain seq x y z
N MET A 1 24.08 9.69 -10.29
CA MET A 1 22.73 9.78 -9.70
C MET A 1 22.73 9.97 -8.17
N ARG A 2 23.22 9.02 -7.35
CA ARG A 2 23.21 9.13 -5.86
C ARG A 2 23.79 10.43 -5.29
N LYS A 3 24.93 10.91 -5.82
CA LYS A 3 25.54 12.19 -5.42
C LYS A 3 24.63 13.41 -5.68
N HIS A 4 23.90 13.41 -6.79
CA HIS A 4 22.97 14.49 -7.12
C HIS A 4 21.77 14.51 -6.17
N ILE A 5 21.22 13.33 -5.83
CA ILE A 5 20.14 13.21 -4.84
C ILE A 5 20.60 13.74 -3.49
N ALA A 6 21.78 13.32 -3.01
CA ALA A 6 22.33 13.79 -1.76
C ALA A 6 22.53 15.32 -1.72
N ASN A 7 23.05 15.90 -2.82
CA ASN A 7 23.22 17.35 -2.93
C ASN A 7 21.89 18.09 -2.98
N ALA A 8 20.89 17.57 -3.70
CA ALA A 8 19.56 18.16 -3.77
C ALA A 8 18.87 18.17 -2.40
N LEU A 9 18.99 17.08 -1.62
CA LEU A 9 18.45 17.00 -0.26
C LEU A 9 19.12 18.01 0.67
N LYS A 10 20.46 18.15 0.62
CA LYS A 10 21.20 19.15 1.38
C LYS A 10 20.76 20.58 1.03
N LEU A 11 20.63 20.86 -0.27
CA LEU A 11 20.21 22.17 -0.76
C LEU A 11 18.80 22.50 -0.26
N ARG A 12 17.87 21.55 -0.36
CA ARG A 12 16.50 21.71 0.14
C ARG A 12 16.47 21.97 1.64
N SER A 13 17.19 21.18 2.45
CA SER A 13 17.27 21.40 3.90
C SER A 13 17.78 22.79 4.24
N LYS A 14 18.85 23.24 3.58
CA LYS A 14 19.38 24.61 3.75
C LYS A 14 18.36 25.67 3.37
N SER A 15 17.64 25.48 2.26
CA SER A 15 16.59 26.42 1.85
C SER A 15 15.46 26.52 2.87
N ILE A 16 15.05 25.40 3.50
CA ILE A 16 14.02 25.41 4.53
C ILE A 16 14.53 26.13 5.79
N HIS A 17 15.76 25.87 6.23
CA HIS A 17 16.36 26.63 7.35
C HIS A 17 16.36 28.15 7.09
N ASN A 18 16.84 28.58 5.92
CA ASN A 18 16.84 29.99 5.55
C ASN A 18 15.43 30.59 5.53
N ALA A 19 14.42 29.82 5.10
CA ALA A 19 13.03 30.26 5.10
C ALA A 19 12.49 30.44 6.53
N ILE A 20 12.81 29.51 7.44
CA ILE A 20 12.47 29.61 8.87
C ILE A 20 13.11 30.87 9.48
N ASP A 21 14.40 31.11 9.22
CA ASP A 21 15.10 32.29 9.73
C ASP A 21 14.47 33.59 9.21
N SER A 22 14.13 33.63 7.92
CA SER A 22 13.48 34.79 7.29
C SER A 22 12.09 35.05 7.87
N TYR A 23 11.31 33.98 8.08
CA TYR A 23 9.99 34.05 8.74
C TYR A 23 10.12 34.59 10.16
N ASN A 24 11.00 34.00 10.98
CA ASN A 24 11.21 34.39 12.36
C ASN A 24 11.66 35.86 12.48
N THR A 25 12.51 36.32 11.56
CA THR A 25 12.94 37.73 11.47
C THR A 25 11.75 38.65 11.16
N ALA A 26 10.89 38.28 10.20
CA ALA A 26 9.72 39.06 9.84
C ALA A 26 8.69 39.13 10.97
N VAL A 27 8.45 37.99 11.64
CA VAL A 27 7.52 37.88 12.77
C VAL A 27 7.96 38.73 13.96
N ALA A 28 9.27 38.82 14.22
CA ALA A 28 9.82 39.70 15.25
C ALA A 28 9.51 41.19 15.03
N ALA A 29 9.30 41.60 13.78
CA ALA A 29 9.00 42.98 13.42
C ALA A 29 7.49 43.31 13.45
N LEU A 30 6.61 42.33 13.68
CA LEU A 30 5.16 42.53 13.74
C LEU A 30 4.71 43.03 15.13
N LEU A 31 3.59 43.78 15.14
CA LEU A 31 2.93 44.28 16.34
C LEU A 31 1.45 43.82 16.35
N PRO A 32 1.05 42.87 17.21
CA PRO A 32 1.87 42.15 18.20
C PRO A 32 2.81 41.11 17.56
N PRO A 33 3.90 40.71 18.26
CA PRO A 33 4.79 39.64 17.79
C PRO A 33 4.00 38.33 17.61
N CYS A 34 4.15 37.67 16.46
CA CYS A 34 3.62 36.33 16.23
C CYS A 34 4.55 35.24 16.79
N GLN A 35 4.10 33.98 16.73
CA GLN A 35 4.83 32.82 17.23
C GLN A 35 6.06 32.49 16.36
N TYR A 36 7.21 32.23 16.99
CA TYR A 36 8.40 31.71 16.33
C TYR A 36 8.24 30.24 15.95
N ILE A 37 8.86 29.83 14.85
CA ILE A 37 8.87 28.44 14.37
C ILE A 37 10.29 27.87 14.50
N SER A 38 10.43 26.72 15.16
CA SER A 38 11.69 25.98 15.23
C SER A 38 11.80 24.92 14.12
N TRP A 39 13.03 24.50 13.80
CA TRP A 39 13.25 23.38 12.87
C TRP A 39 12.60 22.08 13.34
N GLU A 40 12.66 21.79 14.64
CA GLU A 40 12.03 20.60 15.25
C GLU A 40 10.52 20.62 15.03
N GLN A 41 9.88 21.77 15.24
CA GLN A 41 8.44 21.92 14.99
C GLN A 41 8.08 21.68 13.52
N VAL A 42 8.90 22.17 12.58
CA VAL A 42 8.67 21.92 11.14
C VAL A 42 8.78 20.43 10.82
N LEU A 43 9.72 19.72 11.44
CA LEU A 43 9.83 18.27 11.28
C LEU A 43 8.64 17.54 11.91
N ASP A 44 8.22 17.94 13.11
CA ASP A 44 7.10 17.34 13.83
C ASP A 44 5.78 17.49 13.07
N PHE A 45 5.60 18.57 12.31
CA PHE A 45 4.41 18.79 11.47
C PHE A 45 4.61 18.39 10.00
N SER A 46 5.78 17.90 9.61
CA SER A 46 6.03 17.50 8.21
C SER A 46 5.08 16.39 7.75
N TYR A 47 4.62 15.52 8.65
CA TYR A 47 3.63 14.49 8.33
C TYR A 47 2.26 15.08 7.98
N LEU A 48 1.91 16.28 8.47
CA LEU A 48 0.65 16.94 8.09
C LEU A 48 0.66 17.35 6.61
N SER A 49 1.84 17.51 6.00
CA SER A 49 1.96 17.78 4.57
C SER A 49 1.56 16.59 3.68
N GLU A 50 1.39 15.39 4.25
CA GLU A 50 0.85 14.22 3.52
C GLU A 50 -0.66 14.34 3.27
N PHE A 51 -1.34 15.30 3.90
CA PHE A 51 -2.79 15.50 3.77
C PHE A 51 -3.09 16.71 2.88
N ASP A 52 -3.11 16.51 1.58
CA ASP A 52 -3.42 17.56 0.58
C ASP A 52 -4.77 18.26 0.86
N ILE A 53 -5.72 17.55 1.48
CA ILE A 53 -7.04 18.08 1.87
C ILE A 53 -6.95 19.24 2.87
N LEU A 54 -5.84 19.36 3.61
CA LEU A 54 -5.65 20.41 4.60
C LEU A 54 -5.13 21.72 3.98
N TRP A 55 -4.66 21.72 2.74
CA TRP A 55 -4.08 22.92 2.12
C TRP A 55 -5.11 24.03 1.85
N ASP A 56 -6.35 23.67 1.52
CA ASP A 56 -7.39 24.66 1.19
C ASP A 56 -8.07 25.24 2.43
N THR A 57 -7.98 24.53 3.55
CA THR A 57 -8.48 24.97 4.84
C THR A 57 -7.47 25.92 5.48
N ARG A 58 -7.67 27.24 5.37
CA ARG A 58 -6.84 28.28 6.00
C ARG A 58 -6.96 28.32 7.54
N GLU A 59 -7.27 27.19 8.16
CA GLU A 59 -7.43 27.03 9.61
C GLU A 59 -6.15 26.46 10.21
N ASP A 60 -5.85 26.89 11.45
CA ASP A 60 -4.73 26.34 12.20
C ASP A 60 -5.16 25.08 12.94
N PHE A 61 -4.67 23.93 12.48
CA PHE A 61 -5.00 22.63 13.06
C PHE A 61 -4.01 22.15 14.11
N ARG A 62 -2.94 22.90 14.40
CA ARG A 62 -1.86 22.43 15.28
C ARG A 62 -2.32 22.08 16.69
N GLU A 63 -3.39 22.73 17.15
CA GLU A 63 -4.00 22.49 18.48
C GLU A 63 -5.00 21.32 18.48
N GLN A 64 -5.35 20.78 17.31
CA GLN A 64 -6.30 19.68 17.23
C GLN A 64 -5.68 18.39 17.78
N PRO A 65 -6.42 17.62 18.60
CA PRO A 65 -5.90 16.36 19.15
C PRO A 65 -5.45 15.37 18.08
N TRP A 66 -6.10 15.36 16.90
CA TRP A 66 -5.71 14.50 15.78
C TRP A 66 -4.44 15.01 15.08
N ALA A 67 -4.11 16.30 15.13
CA ALA A 67 -2.90 16.88 14.53
C ALA A 67 -1.63 16.66 15.38
N THR A 68 -1.72 15.84 16.43
CA THR A 68 -0.55 15.28 17.12
C THR A 68 -0.17 13.96 16.46
N GLN A 69 1.10 13.81 16.04
CA GLN A 69 1.58 12.62 15.31
C GLN A 69 1.23 11.30 16.02
N LYS A 70 1.44 11.23 17.34
CA LYS A 70 1.13 10.04 18.15
C LYS A 70 -0.35 9.67 18.11
N ASN A 71 -1.23 10.67 18.18
CA ASN A 71 -2.67 10.47 18.15
C ASN A 71 -3.12 10.07 16.74
N CYS A 72 -2.54 10.67 15.69
CA CYS A 72 -2.72 10.23 14.31
C CYS A 72 -2.38 8.75 14.13
N MET A 73 -1.20 8.33 14.61
CA MET A 73 -0.76 6.93 14.50
C MET A 73 -1.72 6.00 15.23
N LEU A 74 -2.11 6.33 16.47
CA LEU A 74 -3.10 5.57 17.22
C LEU A 74 -4.43 5.48 16.47
N MET A 75 -4.89 6.60 15.91
CA MET A 75 -6.13 6.70 15.16
C MET A 75 -6.09 5.85 13.88
N GLN A 76 -4.96 5.84 13.16
CA GLN A 76 -4.77 4.97 12.00
C GLN A 76 -4.85 3.49 12.38
N GLU A 77 -4.18 3.06 13.44
CA GLU A 77 -4.25 1.67 13.92
C GLU A 77 -5.64 1.31 14.43
N PHE A 78 -6.30 2.21 15.14
CA PHE A 78 -7.68 2.04 15.60
C PHE A 78 -8.66 1.89 14.42
N PHE A 79 -8.56 2.75 13.41
CA PHE A 79 -9.41 2.63 12.24
C PHE A 79 -9.06 1.42 11.38
N LYS A 80 -7.79 0.99 11.30
CA LYS A 80 -7.44 -0.29 10.67
C LYS A 80 -8.15 -1.45 11.38
N LEU A 81 -8.19 -1.44 12.71
CA LEU A 81 -8.89 -2.46 13.49
C LEU A 81 -10.40 -2.45 13.22
N ILE A 82 -11.05 -1.28 13.25
CA ILE A 82 -12.49 -1.15 12.96
C ILE A 82 -12.80 -1.61 11.53
N HIS A 83 -12.01 -1.19 10.55
CA HIS A 83 -12.27 -1.52 9.15
C HIS A 83 -11.89 -2.95 8.81
N ALA A 84 -11.02 -3.61 9.59
CA ALA A 84 -10.65 -5.00 9.34
C ALA A 84 -11.88 -5.92 9.26
N GLU A 85 -12.86 -5.75 10.16
CA GLU A 85 -14.09 -6.53 10.14
C GLU A 85 -14.93 -6.27 8.88
N ASN A 86 -14.99 -5.02 8.43
CA ASN A 86 -15.71 -4.63 7.22
C ASN A 86 -15.01 -5.10 5.93
N GLU A 87 -13.69 -5.27 5.96
CA GLU A 87 -12.89 -5.76 4.84
C GLU A 87 -12.94 -7.30 4.73
N LEU A 88 -13.29 -8.03 5.79
CA LEU A 88 -13.35 -9.51 5.78
C LEU A 88 -14.22 -10.09 4.63
N PRO A 89 -15.46 -9.61 4.38
CA PRO A 89 -16.28 -10.11 3.27
C PRO A 89 -15.63 -9.90 1.90
N ARG A 90 -14.97 -8.76 1.71
CA ARG A 90 -14.25 -8.44 0.47
C ARG A 90 -13.05 -9.36 0.31
N LEU A 91 -12.23 -9.52 1.35
CA LEU A 91 -11.07 -10.42 1.34
C LEU A 91 -11.50 -11.86 1.03
N HIS A 92 -12.61 -12.35 1.60
CA HIS A 92 -13.17 -13.65 1.28
C HIS A 92 -13.51 -13.82 -0.21
N GLN A 93 -13.99 -12.77 -0.87
CA GLN A 93 -14.25 -12.80 -2.31
C GLN A 93 -12.94 -12.75 -3.12
N GLU A 94 -11.97 -11.93 -2.70
CA GLU A 94 -10.67 -11.82 -3.34
C GLU A 94 -9.86 -13.12 -3.25
N ILE A 95 -9.89 -13.81 -2.11
CA ILE A 95 -9.27 -15.14 -1.93
C ILE A 95 -9.84 -16.13 -2.94
N LYS A 96 -11.19 -16.20 -3.07
CA LYS A 96 -11.84 -17.06 -4.08
C LYS A 96 -11.42 -16.71 -5.50
N ARG A 97 -11.39 -15.41 -5.84
CA ARG A 97 -10.97 -14.93 -7.17
C ARG A 97 -9.53 -15.31 -7.47
N LEU A 98 -8.64 -15.20 -6.48
CA LEU A 98 -7.24 -15.56 -6.63
C LEU A 98 -7.07 -17.07 -6.83
N PHE A 99 -7.79 -17.91 -6.07
CA PHE A 99 -7.80 -19.36 -6.32
C PHE A 99 -8.31 -19.73 -7.71
N MET A 100 -9.36 -19.05 -8.18
CA MET A 100 -9.90 -19.23 -9.52
C MET A 100 -8.87 -18.82 -10.58
N TYR A 101 -8.28 -17.63 -10.45
CA TYR A 101 -7.27 -17.12 -11.36
C TYR A 101 -6.10 -18.10 -11.50
N MET A 102 -5.54 -18.58 -10.38
CA MET A 102 -4.45 -19.55 -10.40
C MET A 102 -4.84 -20.86 -11.09
N ALA A 103 -6.08 -21.34 -10.91
CA ALA A 103 -6.55 -22.56 -11.56
C ALA A 103 -6.73 -22.37 -13.08
N MET A 104 -7.37 -21.26 -13.47
CA MET A 104 -7.61 -20.92 -14.88
C MET A 104 -6.31 -20.66 -15.63
N GLU A 105 -5.35 -19.95 -15.03
CA GLU A 105 -4.06 -19.66 -15.63
C GLU A 105 -3.32 -20.95 -16.00
N VAL A 106 -3.30 -21.93 -15.09
CA VAL A 106 -2.67 -23.24 -15.36
C VAL A 106 -3.36 -23.97 -16.52
N GLU A 107 -4.68 -23.98 -16.56
CA GLU A 107 -5.44 -24.62 -17.64
C GLU A 107 -5.19 -23.93 -18.99
N GLN A 108 -5.21 -22.60 -19.01
CA GLN A 108 -4.99 -21.79 -20.20
C GLN A 108 -3.58 -21.95 -20.75
N LEU A 109 -2.54 -21.78 -19.92
CA LEU A 109 -1.14 -21.88 -20.37
C LEU A 109 -0.82 -23.28 -20.88
N LYS A 110 -1.27 -24.34 -20.19
CA LYS A 110 -1.11 -25.72 -20.70
C LYS A 110 -1.89 -25.95 -21.99
N GLY A 111 -3.09 -25.40 -22.11
CA GLY A 111 -3.89 -25.46 -23.33
C GLY A 111 -3.25 -24.72 -24.51
N PHE A 112 -2.61 -23.58 -24.26
CA PHE A 112 -1.85 -22.84 -25.27
C PHE A 112 -0.59 -23.57 -25.69
N ALA A 113 0.20 -24.08 -24.74
CA ALA A 113 1.40 -24.86 -25.04
C ALA A 113 1.09 -26.08 -25.91
N ARG A 114 0.03 -26.84 -25.58
CA ARG A 114 -0.40 -28.01 -26.38
C ARG A 114 -0.79 -27.66 -27.81
N ARG A 115 -1.48 -26.53 -28.01
CA ARG A 115 -1.87 -26.07 -29.34
C ARG A 115 -0.68 -25.57 -30.15
N ALA A 116 0.20 -24.79 -29.50
CA ALA A 116 1.40 -24.25 -30.13
C ALA A 116 2.39 -25.36 -30.53
N TYR A 117 2.42 -26.49 -29.82
CA TYR A 117 3.40 -27.55 -30.04
C TYR A 117 3.45 -28.10 -31.48
N ALA A 118 2.30 -28.16 -32.16
CA ALA A 118 2.24 -28.66 -33.54
C ALA A 118 2.83 -27.69 -34.58
N GLU A 119 2.78 -26.38 -34.31
CA GLU A 119 3.20 -25.33 -35.23
C GLU A 119 4.60 -24.80 -34.88
N ASP A 120 4.87 -24.59 -33.60
CA ASP A 120 6.13 -24.07 -33.06
C ASP A 120 6.45 -24.73 -31.70
N PRO A 121 7.27 -25.79 -31.71
CA PRO A 121 7.72 -26.45 -30.49
C PRO A 121 8.56 -25.56 -29.56
N ALA A 122 9.28 -24.57 -30.10
CA ALA A 122 10.11 -23.68 -29.30
C ALA A 122 9.25 -22.69 -28.51
N LEU A 123 8.19 -22.15 -29.15
CA LEU A 123 7.19 -21.34 -28.47
C LEU A 123 6.44 -22.13 -27.40
N ALA A 124 6.05 -23.38 -27.70
CA ALA A 124 5.40 -24.25 -26.72
C ALA A 124 6.28 -24.47 -25.48
N LEU A 125 7.58 -24.74 -25.66
CA LEU A 125 8.53 -24.86 -24.57
C LEU A 125 8.62 -23.57 -23.75
N GLN A 126 8.66 -22.40 -24.40
CA GLN A 126 8.72 -21.11 -23.70
C GLN A 126 7.47 -20.84 -22.85
N ILE A 127 6.28 -21.22 -23.35
CA ILE A 127 5.03 -21.12 -22.60
C ILE A 127 5.06 -22.05 -21.38
N GLU A 128 5.60 -23.25 -21.51
CA GLU A 128 5.74 -24.19 -20.39
C GLU A 128 6.73 -23.69 -19.33
N LEU A 129 7.88 -23.15 -19.74
CA LEU A 129 8.85 -22.55 -18.83
C LEU A 129 8.25 -21.37 -18.06
N HIS A 130 7.55 -20.48 -18.78
CA HIS A 130 6.84 -19.36 -18.16
C HIS A 130 5.80 -19.83 -17.13
N TRP A 131 5.02 -20.85 -17.48
CA TRP A 131 4.07 -21.48 -16.55
C TRP A 131 4.76 -22.05 -15.31
N GLN A 132 5.91 -22.71 -15.45
CA GLN A 132 6.65 -23.26 -14.31
C GLN A 132 7.14 -22.17 -13.35
N GLU A 133 7.70 -21.08 -13.89
CA GLU A 133 8.14 -19.94 -13.09
C GLU A 133 6.98 -19.31 -12.31
N HIS A 134 5.85 -19.05 -12.99
CA HIS A 134 4.64 -18.52 -12.35
C HIS A 134 4.02 -19.50 -11.35
N GLY A 135 4.07 -20.80 -11.65
CA GLY A 135 3.61 -21.88 -10.79
C GLY A 135 4.26 -21.84 -9.41
N CYS A 136 5.56 -21.55 -9.32
CA CYS A 136 6.26 -21.40 -8.04
C CYS A 136 5.68 -20.29 -7.17
N PHE A 137 5.31 -19.15 -7.77
CA PHE A 137 4.65 -18.05 -7.05
C PHE A 137 3.23 -18.42 -6.64
N ASN A 138 2.46 -19.05 -7.52
CA ASN A 138 1.10 -19.53 -7.22
C ASN A 138 1.10 -20.54 -6.06
N ASP A 139 2.09 -21.43 -6.00
CA ASP A 139 2.26 -22.36 -4.89
C ASP A 139 2.62 -21.65 -3.58
N LEU A 140 3.42 -20.58 -3.64
CA LEU A 140 3.69 -19.73 -2.48
C LEU A 140 2.43 -19.01 -2.00
N HIS A 141 1.66 -18.41 -2.92
CA HIS A 141 0.40 -17.74 -2.60
C HIS A 141 -0.60 -18.70 -1.98
N ARG A 142 -0.76 -19.91 -2.56
CA ARG A 142 -1.62 -20.97 -2.01
C ARG A 142 -1.20 -21.34 -0.59
N ARG A 143 0.09 -21.56 -0.34
CA ARG A 143 0.59 -21.89 1.02
C ARG A 143 0.29 -20.78 2.02
N ARG A 144 0.55 -19.52 1.66
CA ARG A 144 0.27 -18.36 2.53
C ARG A 144 -1.22 -18.16 2.81
N LEU A 145 -2.07 -18.37 1.80
CA LEU A 145 -3.53 -18.30 2.01
C LEU A 145 -4.02 -19.46 2.88
N LEU A 146 -3.53 -20.67 2.64
CA LEU A 146 -3.93 -21.82 3.45
C LEU A 146 -3.40 -21.73 4.88
N SER A 147 -2.29 -21.03 5.14
CA SER A 147 -1.83 -20.82 6.52
C SER A 147 -2.77 -19.99 7.38
N ILE A 148 -3.65 -19.17 6.76
CA ILE A 148 -4.70 -18.43 7.48
C ILE A 148 -5.65 -19.39 8.21
N LYS A 149 -5.86 -20.59 7.66
CA LYS A 149 -6.71 -21.62 8.28
C LYS A 149 -6.15 -22.18 9.59
N HIS A 150 -4.88 -21.91 9.89
CA HIS A 150 -4.22 -22.33 11.12
C HIS A 150 -4.23 -21.27 12.22
N LEU A 151 -4.80 -20.09 11.96
CA LEU A 151 -4.99 -19.07 12.99
C LEU A 151 -6.04 -19.53 14.01
N GLU A 152 -5.80 -19.23 15.29
CA GLU A 152 -6.73 -19.58 16.39
C GLU A 152 -8.11 -18.94 16.20
N SER A 153 -8.15 -17.72 15.66
CA SER A 153 -9.38 -16.98 15.34
C SER A 153 -10.07 -17.44 14.05
N PHE A 154 -9.57 -18.48 13.36
CA PHE A 154 -10.17 -18.93 12.11
C PHE A 154 -11.43 -19.76 12.34
N HIS A 155 -12.57 -19.25 11.89
CA HIS A 155 -13.83 -19.99 11.92
C HIS A 155 -13.93 -21.02 10.79
N PHE A 156 -14.24 -22.28 11.13
CA PHE A 156 -14.36 -23.38 10.16
C PHE A 156 -15.37 -23.08 9.02
N ALA A 157 -16.44 -22.33 9.28
CA ALA A 157 -17.42 -21.93 8.28
C ALA A 157 -16.81 -21.11 7.13
N ASN A 158 -15.66 -20.46 7.35
CA ASN A 158 -14.97 -19.66 6.34
C ASN A 158 -14.20 -20.52 5.32
N ASN A 159 -14.07 -21.84 5.53
CA ASN A 159 -13.43 -22.75 4.59
C ASN A 159 -13.99 -22.68 3.17
N LYS A 160 -15.29 -22.37 3.04
CA LYS A 160 -15.95 -22.16 1.74
C LYS A 160 -15.33 -21.06 0.89
N HIS A 161 -14.50 -20.18 1.47
CA HIS A 161 -13.80 -19.10 0.77
C HIS A 161 -12.38 -19.48 0.33
N PHE A 162 -11.83 -20.57 0.85
CA PHE A 162 -10.49 -21.09 0.55
C PHE A 162 -10.56 -22.26 -0.43
N SER A 163 -11.44 -22.14 -1.42
CA SER A 163 -11.63 -23.10 -2.50
C SER A 163 -11.81 -22.38 -3.82
N ILE A 164 -11.59 -23.10 -4.91
CA ILE A 164 -11.91 -22.60 -6.25
C ILE A 164 -13.42 -22.28 -6.29
N GLY A 165 -13.76 -21.09 -6.76
CA GLY A 165 -15.17 -20.69 -6.92
C GLY A 165 -15.84 -21.39 -8.09
N THR A 166 -17.10 -21.05 -8.37
CA THR A 166 -17.73 -21.40 -9.64
C THR A 166 -17.25 -20.41 -10.71
N PRO A 167 -16.71 -20.87 -11.85
CA PRO A 167 -16.35 -19.96 -12.92
C PRO A 167 -17.61 -19.27 -13.43
N VAL A 168 -17.59 -17.93 -13.46
CA VAL A 168 -18.61 -17.15 -14.15
C VAL A 168 -18.10 -17.01 -15.58
N HIS A 169 -18.65 -17.78 -16.51
CA HIS A 169 -18.38 -17.56 -17.92
C HIS A 169 -18.88 -16.16 -18.29
N LYS A 170 -18.01 -15.34 -18.87
CA LYS A 170 -18.44 -14.11 -19.51
C LYS A 170 -19.14 -14.52 -20.81
N GLU A 171 -20.41 -14.16 -20.93
CA GLU A 171 -21.17 -14.19 -22.18
C GLU A 171 -20.51 -13.31 -23.25
#